data_AF-A0A2T6BI37-F1
#
_entry.id   AF-A0A2T6BI37-F1
#
_cell.length_a   1.000
_cell.length_b   1.000
_cell.length_c   1.000
_cell.angle_alpha   90.00
_cell.angle_beta   90.00
_cell.angle_gamma   90.00
#
_symmetry.space_group_name_H-M   'P 1'
#
loop_
_entity.id
_entity.type
_entity.pdbx_description
1 polymer ?
#
loop_
_entity_poly.entity_id
_entity_poly.type
_entity_poly.pdbx_seq_one_letter_code
_entity_poly.pdbx_strand_id
1 'polypeptide(L)' 'MKARVHIMLKNGVLDPQGEAVRHALGTLGFDGVEGVRQGKVIELDLADGTSEETVKQMCEKLLANTVIESYAIEMA' A
#
# COMPACT_ATOMS: atom_id res chain seq x y z
N MET A 1 -1.61 15.50 14.52
CA MET A 1 -0.49 14.82 13.84
C MET A 1 -1.03 13.96 12.70
N LYS A 2 -0.30 13.73 11.61
CA LYS A 2 -0.72 12.84 10.53
C LYS A 2 0.20 11.64 10.41
N ALA A 3 -0.35 10.50 9.99
CA ALA A 3 0.45 9.38 9.51
C ALA A 3 -0.07 8.90 8.16
N ARG A 4 0.84 8.57 7.26
CA ARG A 4 0.54 7.92 5.99
C ARG A 4 1.13 6.52 5.99
N VAL A 5 0.28 5.52 5.74
CA VAL A 5 0.68 4.12 5.65
C VAL A 5 0.57 3.65 4.21
N HIS A 6 1.71 3.29 3.63
CA HIS A 6 1.78 2.66 2.31
C HIS A 6 1.76 1.15 2.49
N ILE A 7 0.83 0.45 1.83
CA ILE A 7 0.67 -1.00 1.91
C ILE A 7 0.78 -1.57 0.51
N MET A 8 1.73 -2.48 0.31
CA MET A 8 1.97 -3.16 -0.96
C MET A 8 1.96 -4.67 -0.75
N LEU A 9 1.49 -5.43 -1.74
CA LEU A 9 1.72 -6.88 -1.77
C LEU A 9 3.24 -7.16 -1.69
N LYS A 10 3.63 -8.24 -1.02
CA LYS A 10 5.04 -8.69 -0.96
C LYS A 10 5.51 -9.17 -2.33
N ASN A 11 6.83 -9.17 -2.51
CA ASN A 11 7.46 -9.77 -3.69
C ASN A 11 7.09 -11.26 -3.80
N GLY A 12 6.77 -11.71 -5.00
CA GLY A 12 6.32 -13.09 -5.25
C GLY A 12 4.82 -13.33 -5.01
N VAL A 13 4.09 -12.38 -4.43
CA VAL A 13 2.62 -12.46 -4.35
C VAL A 13 2.02 -11.89 -5.63
N LEU A 14 1.22 -12.72 -6.30
CA LEU A 14 0.50 -12.35 -7.52
C LEU A 14 -0.44 -11.17 -7.25
N ASP A 15 -0.46 -10.20 -8.18
CA ASP A 15 -1.35 -9.05 -8.15
C ASP A 15 -2.24 -9.03 -9.41
N PRO A 16 -3.39 -9.72 -9.39
CA PRO A 16 -4.30 -9.75 -10.53
C PRO A 16 -4.85 -8.37 -10.90
N GLN A 17 -4.98 -7.46 -9.93
CA GLN A 17 -5.51 -6.12 -10.18
C GLN A 17 -4.47 -5.25 -10.87
N GLY A 18 -3.21 -5.31 -10.43
CA GLY A 18 -2.09 -4.68 -11.12
C GLY A 18 -1.98 -5.14 -12.58
N GLU A 19 -2.07 -6.45 -12.84
CA GLU A 19 -2.05 -6.97 -14.21
C GLU A 19 -3.24 -6.48 -15.06
N ALA A 20 -4.45 -6.41 -14.49
CA ALA A 20 -5.61 -5.86 -15.19
C ALA A 20 -5.39 -4.38 -15.57
N VAL A 21 -4.81 -3.59 -14.66
CA VAL A 21 -4.46 -2.18 -14.92
C VAL A 21 -3.39 -2.07 -16.01
N ARG A 22 -2.34 -2.89 -15.95
CA ARG A 22 -1.29 -2.94 -16.98
C ARG A 22 -1.87 -3.20 -18.37
N HIS A 23 -2.74 -4.20 -18.49
CA HIS A 23 -3.43 -4.51 -19.75
C HIS A 23 -4.29 -3.33 -20.24
N ALA A 24 -5.05 -2.70 -19.35
CA ALA A 24 -5.86 -1.54 -19.70
C ALA A 24 -5.02 -0.33 -20.16
N LEU A 25 -3.85 -0.12 -19.56
CA LEU A 25 -2.92 0.92 -20.01
C LEU A 25 -2.39 0.64 -21.42
N GLY A 26 -2.08 -0.62 -21.73
CA GLY A 26 -1.69 -1.04 -23.08
C GLY A 26 -2.78 -0.78 -24.12
N THR A 27 -4.05 -1.10 -23.83
CA THR A 27 -5.16 -0.82 -24.77
C THR A 27 -5.39 0.68 -25.01
N LEU A 28 -4.95 1.54 -24.09
CA LEU A 28 -4.98 3.00 -24.21
C LEU A 28 -3.74 3.58 -24.93
N GLY A 29 -2.80 2.73 -25.36
CA GLY A 29 -1.59 3.13 -26.09
C GLY A 29 -0.37 3.46 -25.23
N PHE A 30 -0.39 3.10 -23.93
CA PHE A 30 0.75 3.29 -23.03
C PHE A 30 1.67 2.05 -22.99
N ASP A 31 2.22 1.65 -24.14
CA ASP A 31 2.98 0.40 -24.30
C ASP A 31 4.31 0.35 -23.51
N GLY A 32 4.79 1.50 -23.01
CA GLY A 32 5.99 1.57 -22.17
C GLY A 32 5.81 1.10 -20.72
N VAL A 33 4.58 0.74 -20.30
CA VAL A 33 4.31 0.26 -18.94
C VAL A 33 4.55 -1.25 -18.87
N GLU A 34 5.72 -1.64 -18.39
CA GLU A 34 6.14 -3.05 -18.33
C GLU A 34 5.51 -3.83 -17.16
N GLY A 35 5.11 -3.14 -16.10
CA GLY A 35 4.56 -3.75 -14.90
C GLY A 35 3.78 -2.75 -14.05
N VAL A 36 2.74 -3.24 -13.37
CA VAL A 36 1.95 -2.45 -12.42
C VAL A 36 1.80 -3.24 -11.14
N ARG A 37 1.98 -2.55 -10.01
CA ARG A 37 1.69 -3.05 -8.67
C ARG A 37 0.66 -2.13 -8.03
N GLN A 38 -0.46 -2.71 -7.60
CA GLN A 38 -1.47 -1.99 -6.86
C GLN A 38 -1.24 -2.20 -5.36
N GLY A 39 -1.47 -1.13 -4.60
CA GLY A 39 -1.45 -1.15 -3.15
C GLY A 39 -2.48 -0.18 -2.58
N LYS A 40 -2.33 0.11 -1.28
CA LYS A 40 -3.19 1.04 -0.55
C LYS A 40 -2.31 2.15 0.04
N VAL A 41 -2.86 3.35 0.09
CA VAL A 41 -2.33 4.45 0.91
C VAL A 41 -3.43 4.80 1.90
N ILE A 42 -3.11 4.77 3.19
CA ILE A 42 -4.05 5.07 4.27
C ILE A 42 -3.52 6.30 5.00
N GLU A 43 -4.30 7.37 5.01
CA GLU A 43 -4.00 8.58 5.78
C GLU A 43 -4.78 8.56 7.10
N LEU A 44 -4.07 8.82 8.19
CA LEU A 44 -4.59 8.84 9.55
C LEU A 44 -4.41 10.23 10.14
N ASP A 45 -5.50 10.84 10.58
CA ASP A 45 -5.47 12.00 11.47
C ASP A 45 -5.38 11.50 12.92
N LEU A 46 -4.25 11.78 13.57
CA LEU A 46 -3.91 11.26 14.89
C LEU A 46 -3.94 12.36 15.95
N ALA A 47 -4.40 12.00 17.15
CA ALA A 47 -4.28 12.83 18.33
C ALA A 47 -2.80 13.05 18.69
N ASP A 48 -2.50 14.20 19.31
CA ASP A 48 -1.15 14.52 19.73
C ASP A 48 -0.59 13.49 20.72
N GLY A 49 0.68 13.15 20.58
CA GLY A 49 1.35 12.12 21.39
C GLY A 49 1.10 10.68 20.93
N THR A 50 0.33 10.45 19.86
CA THR A 50 0.25 9.11 19.25
C THR A 50 1.61 8.71 18.69
N SER A 51 2.13 7.57 19.14
CA SER A 51 3.44 7.07 18.72
C SER A 51 3.38 6.25 17.43
N GLU A 52 4.51 6.18 16.73
CA GLU A 52 4.68 5.29 15.56
C GLU A 52 4.40 3.81 15.91
N GLU A 53 4.78 3.37 17.11
CA GLU A 53 4.50 2.00 17.59
C GLU A 53 2.99 1.72 17.68
N THR A 54 2.18 2.73 18.01
CA THR A 54 0.72 2.59 18.02
C THR A 54 0.20 2.39 16.60
N VAL A 55 0.70 3.17 15.63
CA VAL A 55 0.35 3.03 14.20
C VAL A 55 0.79 1.67 13.67
N LYS A 56 1.97 1.19 14.06
CA LYS A 56 2.46 -0.14 13.72
C LYS A 56 1.51 -1.25 14.22
N GLN A 57 1.01 -1.15 15.45
CA GLN A 57 -0.01 -2.08 15.95
C GLN A 57 -1.31 -2.03 15.15
N MET A 58 -1.73 -0.85 14.67
CA MET A 58 -2.88 -0.74 13.76
C MET A 58 -2.62 -1.50 12.45
N CYS A 59 -1.41 -1.36 11.89
CA CYS A 59 -1.01 -2.08 10.68
C CYS A 59 -1.06 -3.59 10.86
N GLU A 60 -0.49 -4.11 11.96
CA GLU A 60 -0.43 -5.55 12.23
C GLU A 60 -1.79 -6.16 12.56
N LYS A 61 -2.68 -5.41 13.21
CA LYS A 61 -3.99 -5.92 13.64
C LYS A 61 -5.09 -5.77 12.60
N LEU A 62 -4.99 -4.78 11.71
CA LEU A 62 -6.11 -4.41 10.84
C LEU A 62 -5.68 -3.95 9.45
N LEU A 63 -4.77 -2.97 9.36
CA LEU A 63 -4.60 -2.25 8.09
C LEU A 63 -3.92 -3.10 7.01
N ALA A 64 -3.00 -3.97 7.39
CA ALA A 64 -2.25 -4.84 6.50
C ALA A 64 -2.46 -6.32 6.82
N ASN A 65 -2.65 -7.14 5.79
CA ASN A 65 -2.50 -8.58 5.91
C ASN A 65 -1.00 -8.93 5.86
N THR A 66 -0.35 -8.99 7.01
CA THR A 66 1.11 -9.19 7.14
C THR A 66 1.64 -10.51 6.58
N VAL A 67 0.77 -11.47 6.22
CA VAL A 67 1.17 -12.69 5.51
C VAL A 67 1.60 -12.33 4.07
N ILE A 68 0.78 -11.55 3.37
CA ILE A 68 0.91 -11.29 1.92
C ILE A 68 1.24 -9.84 1.56
N GLU A 69 1.10 -8.91 2.50
CA GLU A 69 1.37 -7.47 2.34
C GLU A 69 2.53 -7.04 3.24
N SER A 70 3.27 -6.02 2.81
CA SER A 70 4.24 -5.25 3.58
C SER A 70 3.77 -3.80 3.65
N TYR A 71 4.13 -3.10 4.73
CA TYR A 71 3.75 -1.70 4.90
C TYR A 71 4.95 -0.82 5.29
N ALA A 72 4.84 0.47 4.98
CA ALA A 72 5.75 1.53 5.43
C ALA A 72 4.92 2.66 6.05
N ILE A 73 5.40 3.23 7.15
CA ILE A 73 4.75 4.31 7.89
C ILE A 73 5.57 5.59 7.70
N GLU A 74 4.90 6.68 7.34
CA GLU A 74 5.45 8.03 7.30
C GLU A 74 4.67 8.88 8.31
N MET A 75 5.38 9.48 9.27
CA MET A 75 4.79 10.36 10.29
C MET A 75 5.03 11.83 9.94
N ALA A 76 4.01 12.67 10.06
CA ALA A 76 4.03 14.10 9.72
C ALA A 76 3.37 14.99 10.79
#